data_AF-A0A7S1ZW92-F1
#
_entry.id   AF-A0A7S1ZW92-F1
#
_cell.length_a   1.000
_cell.length_b   1.000
_cell.length_c   1.000
_cell.angle_alpha   90.00
_cell.angle_beta   90.00
_cell.angle_gamma   90.00
#
_symmetry.space_group_name_H-M   'P 1'
#
loop_
_entity.id
_entity.type
_entity.pdbx_description
1 polymer ?
#
loop_
_entity_poly.entity_id
_entity_poly.type
_entity_poly.pdbx_seq_one_letter_code
_entity_poly.pdbx_strand_id
1 'polypeptide(L)'
;MGAVHGVYLKYVGLSALSYAGYAAVSTEPGESLVFEAILRLCRLAGVKVTTDYTMSLFRAAPALALGYSSALNGLIALLFKLRRGMGMLGKCPETGRIPLWSYALFFPFHAPTALYTHVHTRVMRHKRKLPNGKSVREIVPVASEVQPGWWVGGCYAHELDRDWGGVIDLTVEFPERLEGRTASYMLVPTWDGVPPTPEQLEEAADFAVEARKKGDVIVHCAHGRGRSTTVMCACLVRAGLFPTWEEAFEKGIKPGRSVCKLNRAMKSALTEWQSQYVNVKKDE
;
A
#
# COMPACT_ATOMS: atom_id res chain seq x y z
N MET A 1 -11.85 11.18 7.34
CA MET A 1 -10.37 11.32 7.37
C MET A 1 -9.61 10.02 7.67
N GLY A 2 -10.26 8.84 7.85
CA GLY A 2 -9.63 7.72 8.57
C GLY A 2 -8.70 6.72 7.84
N ALA A 3 -8.63 6.66 6.51
CA ALA A 3 -7.83 5.61 5.85
C ALA A 3 -6.39 6.06 5.51
N VAL A 4 -6.22 7.28 5.00
CA VAL A 4 -4.88 7.85 4.68
C VAL A 4 -4.04 8.03 5.96
N HIS A 5 -4.68 8.45 7.05
CA HIS A 5 -4.02 8.61 8.35
C HIS A 5 -3.51 7.27 8.91
N GLY A 6 -4.26 6.17 8.73
CA GLY A 6 -3.86 4.86 9.24
C GLY A 6 -2.66 4.25 8.49
N VAL A 7 -2.47 4.58 7.22
CA VAL A 7 -1.32 4.12 6.43
C VAL A 7 -0.08 4.93 6.78
N TYR A 8 -0.18 6.26 6.82
CA TYR A 8 0.90 7.16 7.24
C TYR A 8 1.42 6.79 8.64
N LEU A 9 0.53 6.47 9.58
CA LEU A 9 0.89 6.14 10.96
C LEU A 9 1.76 4.87 11.06
N LYS A 10 1.69 3.97 10.07
CA LYS A 10 2.58 2.79 10.02
C LYS A 10 4.04 3.21 9.88
N TYR A 11 4.33 4.14 8.97
CA TYR A 11 5.71 4.59 8.72
C TYR A 11 6.22 5.50 9.84
N VAL A 12 5.34 6.31 10.44
CA VAL A 12 5.68 7.05 11.67
C VAL A 12 6.01 6.08 12.81
N GLY A 13 5.20 5.03 12.99
CA GLY A 13 5.44 4.01 14.00
C GLY A 13 6.75 3.25 13.76
N LEU A 14 7.02 2.84 12.53
CA LEU A 14 8.29 2.19 12.15
C LEU A 14 9.50 3.11 12.37
N SER A 15 9.38 4.39 12.02
CA SER A 15 10.42 5.39 12.26
C SER A 15 10.69 5.57 13.76
N ALA A 16 9.63 5.75 14.57
CA ALA A 16 9.75 5.90 16.01
C ALA A 16 10.32 4.65 16.71
N LEU A 17 9.88 3.45 16.32
CA LEU A 17 10.41 2.18 16.84
C LEU A 17 11.88 1.99 16.45
N SER A 18 12.24 2.31 15.20
CA SER A 18 13.63 2.25 14.74
C SER A 18 14.50 3.26 15.49
N TYR A 19 13.98 4.46 15.77
CA TYR A 19 14.67 5.46 16.58
C TYR A 19 14.87 5.01 18.03
N ALA A 20 13.85 4.41 18.65
CA ALA A 20 13.96 3.87 20.00
C ALA A 20 15.02 2.76 20.09
N GLY A 21 15.05 1.87 19.10
CA GLY A 21 16.10 0.85 18.98
C GLY A 21 17.48 1.46 18.72
N TYR A 22 17.58 2.45 17.83
CA TYR A 22 18.81 3.21 17.58
C TYR A 22 19.33 3.82 18.88
N ALA A 23 18.49 4.53 19.63
CA ALA A 23 18.85 5.12 20.90
C ALA A 23 19.34 4.04 21.88
N ALA A 24 18.61 2.94 22.04
CA ALA A 24 19.00 1.87 22.96
C ALA A 24 20.34 1.19 22.62
N VAL A 25 20.70 1.09 21.34
CA VAL A 25 21.95 0.46 20.88
C VAL A 25 23.11 1.46 20.82
N SER A 26 22.81 2.74 20.59
CA SER A 26 23.80 3.81 20.44
C SER A 26 24.15 4.50 21.76
N THR A 27 23.25 4.46 22.75
CA THR A 27 23.58 4.92 24.10
C THR A 27 24.51 3.89 24.75
N GLU A 28 25.71 4.32 25.14
CA GLU A 28 26.57 3.52 25.99
C GLU A 28 25.90 3.28 27.36
N PRO A 29 26.25 2.20 28.08
CA PRO A 29 25.96 2.10 29.51
C PRO A 29 26.64 3.32 30.14
N GLY A 30 25.89 4.40 30.33
CA GLY A 30 26.47 5.74 30.51
C GLY A 30 25.42 6.83 30.56
N GLU A 31 24.67 6.96 29.47
CA GLU A 31 23.78 8.11 29.22
C GLU A 31 22.32 7.87 29.64
N SER A 32 22.04 6.68 30.17
CA SER A 32 20.79 6.37 30.86
C SER A 32 20.80 6.98 32.25
N LEU A 33 19.73 7.70 32.62
CA LEU A 33 19.49 8.21 33.99
C LEU A 33 19.69 7.14 35.08
N VAL A 34 19.46 5.87 34.75
CA VAL A 34 19.65 4.71 35.63
C VAL A 34 21.12 4.36 35.80
N PHE A 35 21.92 4.50 34.73
CA PHE A 35 23.34 4.19 34.75
C PHE A 35 24.16 5.25 35.51
N GLU A 36 23.80 6.53 35.37
CA GLU A 36 24.36 7.64 36.17
C GLU A 36 24.18 7.41 37.69
N ALA A 37 23.01 6.90 38.11
CA ALA A 37 22.76 6.58 39.51
C ALA A 37 23.66 5.44 40.04
N ILE A 38 23.94 4.44 39.21
CA ILE A 38 24.81 3.30 39.55
C ILE A 38 26.29 3.74 39.60
N LEU A 39 26.74 4.55 38.64
CA LEU A 39 28.09 5.12 38.65
C LEU A 39 28.34 5.99 39.89
N ARG A 40 27.35 6.78 40.32
CA ARG A 40 27.44 7.55 41.57
C ARG A 40 27.62 6.65 42.78
N LEU A 41 26.90 5.53 42.86
CA LEU A 41 27.07 4.55 43.93
C LEU A 41 28.45 3.87 43.89
N CYS A 42 28.95 3.51 42.70
CA CYS A 42 30.28 2.92 42.54
C CYS A 42 31.41 3.91 42.92
N ARG A 43 31.27 5.20 42.61
CA ARG A 43 32.23 6.25 43.02
C ARG A 43 32.20 6.49 44.53
N LEU A 44 31.02 6.47 45.16
CA LEU A 44 30.88 6.55 46.63
C LEU A 44 31.52 5.34 47.33
N ALA A 45 31.55 4.18 46.66
CA ALA A 45 32.21 2.97 47.13
C ALA A 45 33.71 2.89 46.77
N GLY A 46 34.30 3.93 46.17
CA GLY A 46 35.74 3.97 45.84
C GLY A 46 36.17 3.13 44.64
N VAL A 47 35.24 2.66 43.80
CA VAL A 47 35.54 1.84 42.62
C VAL A 47 35.95 2.74 41.45
N LYS A 48 37.19 2.59 40.96
CA LYS A 48 37.66 3.28 39.74
C LYS A 48 37.08 2.60 38.50
N VAL A 49 36.38 3.37 37.67
CA VAL A 49 35.84 2.94 36.37
C VAL A 49 36.53 3.77 35.28
N THR A 50 37.20 3.11 34.33
CA THR A 50 37.79 3.72 33.14
C THR A 50 36.87 3.53 31.93
N THR A 51 36.54 4.61 31.23
CA THR A 51 35.71 4.60 30.00
C THR A 51 36.60 4.61 28.76
N ASP A 52 36.72 3.45 28.11
CA ASP A 52 37.27 3.35 26.75
C ASP A 52 36.13 3.52 25.73
N TYR A 53 36.15 4.66 25.02
CA TYR A 53 35.19 4.97 23.95
C TYR A 53 35.59 4.28 22.65
N THR A 54 35.26 3.00 22.53
CA THR A 54 35.20 2.33 21.22
C THR A 54 33.86 1.63 21.09
N MET A 55 32.98 2.19 20.26
CA MET A 55 31.73 1.52 19.91
C MET A 55 32.10 0.24 19.16
N SER A 56 31.92 -0.93 19.81
CA SER A 56 32.26 -2.21 19.18
C SER A 56 31.50 -2.34 17.86
N LEU A 57 32.11 -2.98 16.85
CA LEU A 57 31.49 -3.19 15.53
C LEU A 57 30.08 -3.83 15.64
N PHE A 58 29.87 -4.65 16.67
CA PHE A 58 28.60 -5.28 17.03
C PHE A 58 27.50 -4.31 17.47
N ARG A 59 27.83 -3.12 17.98
CA ARG A 59 26.88 -2.04 18.29
C ARG A 59 26.76 -1.05 17.13
N ALA A 60 27.86 -0.78 16.44
CA ALA A 60 27.90 0.18 15.35
C ALA A 60 27.00 -0.22 14.17
N ALA A 61 27.06 -1.47 13.71
CA ALA A 61 26.28 -1.91 12.56
C ALA A 61 24.75 -1.87 12.81
N PRO A 62 24.21 -2.41 13.94
CA PRO A 62 22.78 -2.28 14.21
C PRO A 62 22.34 -0.84 14.47
N ALA A 63 23.17 -0.01 15.11
CA ALA A 63 22.88 1.42 15.27
C ALA A 63 22.73 2.12 13.90
N LEU A 64 23.69 1.95 13.00
CA LEU A 64 23.60 2.53 11.65
C LEU A 64 22.36 2.05 10.89
N ALA A 65 22.05 0.76 10.96
CA ALA A 65 20.87 0.19 10.31
C ALA A 65 19.55 0.78 10.87
N LEU A 66 19.44 0.92 12.20
CA LEU A 66 18.26 1.46 12.87
C LEU A 66 18.11 2.97 12.66
N GLY A 67 19.22 3.71 12.70
CA GLY A 67 19.26 5.14 12.38
C GLY A 67 18.84 5.40 10.92
N TYR A 68 19.37 4.61 9.98
CA TYR A 68 18.96 4.64 8.58
C TYR A 68 17.47 4.33 8.41
N SER A 69 16.99 3.25 9.03
CA SER A 69 15.57 2.88 9.02
C SER A 69 14.67 4.00 9.55
N SER A 70 15.08 4.66 10.64
CA SER A 70 14.34 5.78 11.24
C SER A 70 14.22 6.96 10.28
N ALA A 71 15.35 7.43 9.75
CA ALA A 71 15.41 8.57 8.83
C ALA A 71 14.64 8.30 7.53
N LEU A 72 14.83 7.11 6.95
CA LEU A 72 14.16 6.70 5.71
C LEU A 72 12.64 6.64 5.90
N ASN A 73 12.14 5.95 6.92
CA ASN A 73 10.70 5.84 7.16
C ASN A 73 10.08 7.19 7.54
N GLY A 74 10.82 8.06 8.24
CA GLY A 74 10.42 9.44 8.50
C GLY A 74 10.26 10.27 7.22
N LEU A 75 11.23 10.16 6.30
CA LEU A 75 11.17 10.80 4.99
C LEU A 75 10.00 10.27 4.14
N ILE A 76 9.80 8.95 4.11
CA ILE A 76 8.67 8.32 3.41
C ILE A 76 7.34 8.82 4.00
N ALA A 77 7.21 8.87 5.33
CA ALA A 77 6.02 9.40 5.98
C ALA A 77 5.73 10.86 5.56
N LEU A 78 6.76 11.70 5.51
CA LEU A 78 6.64 13.07 5.02
C LEU A 78 6.16 13.11 3.56
N LEU A 79 6.77 12.31 2.67
CA LEU A 79 6.43 12.27 1.25
C LEU A 79 5.01 11.72 1.01
N PHE A 80 4.56 10.75 1.82
CA PHE A 80 3.16 10.31 1.87
C PHE A 80 2.22 11.46 2.21
N LYS A 81 2.54 12.24 3.25
CA LYS A 81 1.73 13.38 3.68
C LYS A 81 1.66 14.48 2.61
N LEU A 82 2.77 14.72 1.93
CA LEU A 82 2.88 15.68 0.83
C LEU A 82 2.33 15.14 -0.50
N ARG A 83 1.94 13.86 -0.58
CA ARG A 83 1.54 13.14 -1.81
C ARG A 83 2.58 13.28 -2.94
N ARG A 84 3.87 13.24 -2.60
CA ARG A 84 4.99 13.35 -3.55
C ARG A 84 5.79 12.07 -3.63
N GLY A 85 6.52 11.92 -4.73
CA GLY A 85 7.50 10.83 -4.90
C GLY A 85 6.89 9.46 -5.20
N MET A 86 5.71 9.39 -5.80
CA MET A 86 5.06 8.10 -6.14
C MET A 86 5.95 7.21 -7.04
N GLY A 87 6.88 7.80 -7.81
CA GLY A 87 7.87 7.07 -8.61
C GLY A 87 9.22 6.79 -7.94
N MET A 88 9.46 7.20 -6.68
CA MET A 88 10.81 7.15 -6.07
C MET A 88 11.38 5.75 -5.93
N LEU A 89 10.51 4.74 -5.87
CA LEU A 89 10.90 3.33 -5.73
C LEU A 89 11.36 2.72 -7.06
N GLY A 90 11.29 3.48 -8.16
CA GLY A 90 11.84 3.10 -9.46
C GLY A 90 11.09 1.98 -10.17
N LYS A 91 9.83 1.72 -9.81
CA LYS A 91 9.03 0.67 -10.45
C LYS A 91 8.84 0.99 -11.94
N CYS A 92 9.18 0.03 -12.79
CA CYS A 92 9.10 0.14 -14.25
C CYS A 92 7.63 0.24 -14.70
N PRO A 93 7.22 1.31 -15.40
CA PRO A 93 5.84 1.48 -15.88
C PRO A 93 5.37 0.42 -16.86
N GLU A 94 6.29 -0.21 -17.60
CA GLU A 94 5.97 -1.17 -18.66
C GLU A 94 5.84 -2.61 -18.14
N THR A 95 6.68 -2.99 -17.18
CA THR A 95 6.78 -4.37 -16.68
C THR A 95 6.28 -4.54 -15.24
N GLY A 96 6.14 -3.44 -14.50
CA GLY A 96 5.85 -3.47 -13.07
C GLY A 96 6.98 -4.03 -12.20
N ARG A 97 8.19 -4.19 -12.74
CA ARG A 97 9.36 -4.66 -11.98
C ARG A 97 9.94 -3.55 -11.12
N ILE A 98 10.40 -3.91 -9.93
CA ILE A 98 11.14 -3.03 -9.03
C ILE A 98 12.64 -3.36 -9.17
N PRO A 99 13.52 -2.37 -9.42
CA PRO A 99 14.93 -2.61 -9.63
C PRO A 99 15.65 -3.02 -8.32
N LEU A 100 16.71 -3.80 -8.42
CA LEU A 100 17.44 -4.34 -7.26
C LEU A 100 17.98 -3.24 -6.33
N TRP A 101 18.42 -2.10 -6.88
CA TRP A 101 18.88 -0.97 -6.09
C TRP A 101 17.78 -0.43 -5.16
N SER A 102 16.51 -0.51 -5.58
CA SER A 102 15.37 -0.06 -4.77
C SER A 102 15.18 -0.99 -3.57
N TYR A 103 15.34 -2.29 -3.75
CA TYR A 103 15.32 -3.23 -2.62
C TYR A 103 16.48 -3.01 -1.65
N ALA A 104 17.68 -2.73 -2.15
CA ALA A 104 18.85 -2.47 -1.30
C ALA A 104 18.71 -1.15 -0.51
N LEU A 105 18.31 -0.07 -1.19
CA LEU A 105 18.13 1.24 -0.56
C LEU A 105 16.89 1.24 0.34
N PHE A 106 15.72 0.90 -0.20
CA PHE A 106 14.46 0.98 0.52
C PHE A 106 14.11 -0.30 1.31
N PHE A 107 15.09 -1.15 1.67
CA PHE A 107 14.82 -2.37 2.44
C PHE A 107 14.02 -2.15 3.73
N PRO A 108 14.25 -1.07 4.54
CA PRO A 108 13.50 -0.84 5.78
C PRO A 108 12.05 -0.43 5.52
N PHE A 109 11.70 -0.13 4.27
CA PHE A 109 10.34 0.10 3.80
C PHE A 109 9.74 -1.15 3.17
N HIS A 110 10.45 -1.76 2.21
CA HIS A 110 9.99 -2.92 1.45
C HIS A 110 9.73 -4.14 2.34
N ALA A 111 10.68 -4.49 3.21
CA ALA A 111 10.58 -5.69 4.04
C ALA A 111 9.37 -5.70 4.99
N PRO A 112 9.15 -4.67 5.85
CA PRO A 112 7.97 -4.66 6.72
C PRO A 112 6.68 -4.51 5.92
N THR A 113 6.68 -3.79 4.79
CA THR A 113 5.49 -3.61 3.94
C THR A 113 5.08 -4.90 3.26
N ALA A 114 6.05 -5.68 2.76
CA ALA A 114 5.83 -7.00 2.19
C ALA A 114 5.35 -8.01 3.25
N LEU A 115 6.01 -8.04 4.42
CA LEU A 115 5.61 -8.91 5.53
C LEU A 115 4.19 -8.59 6.01
N TYR A 116 3.90 -7.31 6.25
CA TYR A 116 2.58 -6.86 6.66
C TYR A 116 1.51 -7.28 5.65
N THR A 117 1.73 -7.02 4.37
CA THR A 117 0.76 -7.34 3.31
C THR A 117 0.60 -8.84 3.13
N HIS A 118 1.68 -9.62 3.25
CA HIS A 118 1.63 -11.08 3.24
C HIS A 118 0.77 -11.61 4.37
N VAL A 119 1.09 -11.27 5.62
CA VAL A 119 0.35 -11.73 6.81
C VAL A 119 -1.10 -11.28 6.73
N HIS A 120 -1.35 -10.01 6.43
CA HIS A 120 -2.69 -9.46 6.37
C HIS A 120 -3.53 -10.15 5.28
N THR A 121 -2.97 -10.46 4.11
CA THR A 121 -3.67 -11.21 3.04
C THR A 121 -4.08 -12.61 3.51
N ARG A 122 -3.23 -13.29 4.28
CA ARG A 122 -3.49 -14.67 4.74
C ARG A 122 -4.43 -14.77 5.94
N VAL A 123 -4.61 -13.69 6.72
CA VAL A 123 -5.45 -13.70 7.93
C VAL A 123 -6.74 -12.89 7.81
N MET A 124 -6.83 -11.97 6.84
CA MET A 124 -7.99 -11.11 6.71
C MET A 124 -9.23 -11.93 6.36
N ARG A 125 -10.29 -11.76 7.16
CA ARG A 125 -11.60 -12.41 6.95
C ARG A 125 -12.67 -11.40 6.62
N HIS A 126 -13.65 -11.79 5.80
CA HIS A 126 -14.88 -11.04 5.60
C HIS A 126 -16.11 -11.85 6.04
N LYS A 127 -17.22 -11.15 6.31
CA LYS A 127 -18.50 -11.79 6.61
C LYS A 127 -19.28 -11.97 5.31
N ARG A 128 -19.54 -13.21 4.90
CA ARG A 128 -20.40 -13.52 3.77
C ARG A 128 -21.76 -13.98 4.28
N LYS A 129 -22.84 -13.40 3.74
CA LYS A 129 -24.20 -13.88 3.99
C LYS A 129 -24.48 -15.06 3.06
N LEU A 130 -24.96 -16.16 3.63
CA LEU A 130 -25.42 -17.34 2.92
C LEU A 130 -26.88 -17.16 2.47
N PRO A 131 -27.35 -17.92 1.47
CA PRO A 131 -28.75 -17.88 1.03
C PRO A 131 -29.76 -18.15 2.14
N ASN A 132 -29.37 -18.94 3.15
CA ASN A 132 -30.19 -19.26 4.33
C ASN A 132 -30.18 -18.17 5.42
N GLY A 133 -29.66 -16.97 5.12
CA GLY A 133 -29.60 -15.83 6.04
C GLY A 133 -28.47 -15.88 7.08
N LYS A 134 -27.76 -17.01 7.25
CA LYS A 134 -26.62 -17.11 8.17
C LYS A 134 -25.40 -16.37 7.62
N SER A 135 -24.54 -15.87 8.51
CA SER A 135 -23.28 -15.23 8.13
C SER A 135 -22.09 -16.10 8.51
N VAL A 136 -21.16 -16.31 7.57
CA VAL A 136 -19.90 -17.03 7.81
C VAL A 136 -18.71 -16.08 7.69
N ARG A 137 -17.62 -16.37 8.42
CA ARG A 137 -16.34 -15.65 8.29
C ARG A 137 -15.35 -16.49 7.52
N GLU A 138 -15.02 -16.08 6.31
CA GLU A 138 -14.05 -16.74 5.44
C GLU A 138 -12.91 -15.79 5.09
N ILE A 139 -11.78 -16.36 4.65
CA ILE A 139 -10.62 -15.57 4.20
C ILE A 139 -11.02 -14.77 2.97
N VAL A 140 -10.55 -13.52 2.91
CA VAL A 140 -10.78 -12.65 1.75
C VAL A 140 -10.03 -13.23 0.55
N PRO A 141 -10.72 -13.52 -0.57
CA PRO A 141 -10.05 -13.95 -1.79
C PRO A 141 -9.03 -12.91 -2.28
N VAL A 142 -7.91 -13.37 -2.84
CA VAL A 142 -6.86 -12.48 -3.36
C VAL A 142 -7.37 -11.52 -4.44
N ALA A 143 -8.35 -11.95 -5.24
CA ALA A 143 -9.17 -11.09 -6.08
C ALA A 143 -10.59 -11.67 -6.20
N SER A 144 -11.55 -10.84 -6.61
CA SER A 144 -12.95 -11.23 -6.78
C SER A 144 -13.51 -10.60 -8.04
N GLU A 145 -14.33 -11.36 -8.75
CA GLU A 145 -15.12 -10.82 -9.86
C GLU A 145 -16.20 -9.94 -9.26
N VAL A 146 -16.29 -8.72 -9.75
CA VAL A 146 -17.28 -7.74 -9.29
C VAL A 146 -18.42 -7.62 -10.29
N GLN A 147 -18.11 -7.72 -11.57
CA GLN A 147 -19.03 -7.80 -12.70
C GLN A 147 -18.43 -8.75 -13.75
N PRO A 148 -19.22 -9.33 -14.68
CA PRO A 148 -18.71 -10.25 -15.69
C PRO A 148 -17.47 -9.72 -16.44
N GLY A 149 -16.32 -10.36 -16.19
CA GLY A 149 -15.01 -10.00 -16.73
C GLY A 149 -14.31 -8.78 -16.13
N TRP A 150 -14.80 -8.27 -14.99
CA TRP A 150 -14.22 -7.14 -14.26
C TRP A 150 -13.87 -7.56 -12.83
N TRP A 151 -12.61 -7.37 -12.45
CA TRP A 151 -12.05 -7.94 -11.23
C TRP A 151 -11.33 -6.92 -10.36
N VAL A 152 -11.48 -7.07 -9.04
CA VAL A 152 -10.78 -6.25 -8.04
C VAL A 152 -9.96 -7.16 -7.12
N GLY A 153 -8.66 -6.86 -6.97
CA GLY A 153 -7.74 -7.72 -6.20
C GLY A 153 -6.61 -7.01 -5.47
N GLY A 154 -5.87 -7.80 -4.68
CA GLY A 154 -4.60 -7.43 -4.06
C GLY A 154 -3.39 -7.86 -4.91
N CYS A 155 -2.18 -7.57 -4.43
CA CYS A 155 -0.93 -7.88 -5.14
C CYS A 155 -0.63 -9.39 -5.27
N TYR A 156 -1.44 -10.24 -4.62
CA TYR A 156 -1.40 -11.70 -4.72
C TYR A 156 -2.41 -12.25 -5.76
N ALA A 157 -2.97 -11.42 -6.64
CA ALA A 157 -3.94 -11.85 -7.64
C ALA A 157 -3.45 -12.94 -8.62
N HIS A 158 -2.12 -13.07 -8.80
CA HIS A 158 -1.50 -14.16 -9.55
C HIS A 158 -1.83 -15.56 -9.00
N GLU A 159 -2.19 -15.69 -7.72
CA GLU A 159 -2.59 -16.98 -7.11
C GLU A 159 -3.91 -17.53 -7.69
N LEU A 160 -4.65 -16.75 -8.49
CA LEU A 160 -5.86 -17.21 -9.18
C LEU A 160 -5.57 -17.95 -10.50
N ASP A 161 -4.30 -18.06 -10.87
CA ASP A 161 -3.84 -18.85 -12.00
C ASP A 161 -4.59 -18.59 -13.33
N ARG A 162 -4.78 -17.32 -13.70
CA ARG A 162 -5.49 -16.93 -14.94
C ARG A 162 -4.71 -15.99 -15.85
N ASP A 163 -5.19 -15.90 -17.09
CA ASP A 163 -4.78 -14.89 -18.06
C ASP A 163 -5.74 -13.70 -18.10
N TRP A 164 -5.20 -12.52 -18.39
CA TRP A 164 -5.89 -11.25 -18.31
C TRP A 164 -5.82 -10.49 -19.64
N GLY A 165 -6.93 -9.92 -20.07
CA GLY A 165 -6.94 -8.91 -21.14
C GLY A 165 -6.17 -7.65 -20.73
N GLY A 166 -6.29 -7.24 -19.46
CA GLY A 166 -5.50 -6.15 -18.91
C GLY A 166 -5.34 -6.16 -17.39
N VAL A 167 -4.22 -5.60 -16.94
CA VAL A 167 -3.88 -5.42 -15.54
C VAL A 167 -3.62 -3.94 -15.26
N ILE A 168 -4.39 -3.35 -14.35
CA ILE A 168 -4.13 -2.02 -13.78
C ILE A 168 -3.59 -2.19 -12.37
N ASP A 169 -2.36 -1.74 -12.17
CA ASP A 169 -1.61 -1.88 -10.94
C ASP A 169 -1.43 -0.54 -10.25
N LEU A 170 -1.95 -0.41 -9.03
CA LEU A 170 -1.85 0.82 -8.24
C LEU A 170 -0.70 0.80 -7.22
N THR A 171 0.15 -0.22 -7.24
CA THR A 171 1.22 -0.40 -6.27
C THR A 171 2.53 0.14 -6.80
N VAL A 172 3.27 0.82 -5.93
CA VAL A 172 4.65 1.24 -6.18
C VAL A 172 5.62 0.43 -5.32
N GLU A 173 5.09 -0.16 -4.27
CA GLU A 173 5.78 -0.91 -3.21
C GLU A 173 5.92 -2.42 -3.50
N PHE A 174 5.19 -2.95 -4.49
CA PHE A 174 5.24 -4.38 -4.84
C PHE A 174 5.59 -4.57 -6.32
N PRO A 175 6.34 -5.62 -6.68
CA PRO A 175 6.51 -5.98 -8.08
C PRO A 175 5.19 -6.53 -8.64
N GLU A 176 4.91 -6.26 -9.91
CA GLU A 176 3.84 -6.93 -10.63
C GLU A 176 4.19 -8.42 -10.82
N ARG A 177 3.20 -9.30 -10.63
CA ARG A 177 3.35 -10.76 -10.73
C ARG A 177 2.51 -11.37 -11.86
N LEU A 178 1.74 -10.54 -12.56
CA LEU A 178 0.90 -10.90 -13.71
C LEU A 178 1.55 -10.55 -15.07
N GLU A 179 2.79 -10.03 -15.10
CA GLU A 179 3.50 -9.58 -16.31
C GLU A 179 3.45 -10.62 -17.45
N GLY A 180 3.65 -11.90 -17.14
CA GLY A 180 3.62 -12.99 -18.13
C GLY A 180 2.23 -13.55 -18.46
N ARG A 181 1.16 -12.97 -17.89
CA ARG A 181 -0.22 -13.47 -17.97
C ARG A 181 -1.22 -12.37 -18.28
N THR A 182 -0.76 -11.31 -18.91
CA THR A 182 -1.62 -10.23 -19.35
C THR A 182 -1.28 -9.76 -20.76
N ALA A 183 -2.31 -9.47 -21.55
CA ALA A 183 -2.15 -8.89 -22.87
C ALA A 183 -1.84 -7.38 -22.83
N SER A 184 -2.07 -6.71 -21.69
CA SER A 184 -1.72 -5.31 -21.51
C SER A 184 -1.57 -4.94 -20.03
N TYR A 185 -0.60 -4.10 -19.72
CA TYR A 185 -0.29 -3.66 -18.37
C TYR A 185 -0.31 -2.13 -18.29
N MET A 186 -0.85 -1.60 -17.19
CA MET A 186 -0.78 -0.18 -16.86
C MET A 186 -0.46 0.00 -15.38
N LEU A 187 0.65 0.69 -15.11
CA LEU A 187 0.97 1.19 -13.78
C LEU A 187 0.28 2.54 -13.55
N VAL A 188 -0.52 2.64 -12.49
CA VAL A 188 -1.06 3.91 -11.97
C VAL A 188 -0.41 4.16 -10.61
N PRO A 189 0.78 4.80 -10.58
CA PRO A 189 1.62 4.81 -9.39
C PRO A 189 0.98 5.65 -8.30
N THR A 190 0.54 5.00 -7.21
CA THR A 190 -0.05 5.70 -6.07
C THR A 190 0.46 5.14 -4.75
N TRP A 191 0.74 6.04 -3.82
CA TRP A 191 0.98 5.68 -2.43
C TRP A 191 -0.26 5.04 -1.79
N ASP A 192 -0.06 4.11 -0.85
CA ASP A 192 -1.18 3.45 -0.20
C ASP A 192 -2.14 4.44 0.50
N GLY A 193 -3.44 4.29 0.21
CA GLY A 193 -4.48 5.20 0.66
C GLY A 193 -4.64 6.50 -0.13
N VAL A 194 -3.68 6.88 -0.98
CA VAL A 194 -3.82 8.05 -1.87
C VAL A 194 -4.58 7.63 -3.13
N PRO A 195 -5.70 8.28 -3.48
CA PRO A 195 -6.39 7.99 -4.73
C PRO A 195 -5.60 8.53 -5.94
N PRO A 196 -5.77 7.93 -7.13
CA PRO A 196 -5.36 8.57 -8.39
C PRO A 196 -6.08 9.92 -8.59
N THR A 197 -5.49 10.77 -9.41
CA THR A 197 -6.11 12.01 -9.89
C THR A 197 -7.27 11.74 -10.84
N PRO A 198 -8.21 12.68 -11.06
CA PRO A 198 -9.27 12.53 -12.05
C PRO A 198 -8.77 12.14 -13.45
N GLU A 199 -7.67 12.74 -13.90
CA GLU A 199 -7.05 12.47 -15.19
C GLU A 199 -6.56 11.02 -15.26
N GLN A 200 -5.86 10.56 -14.22
CA GLN A 200 -5.41 9.16 -14.11
C GLN A 200 -6.58 8.17 -14.00
N LEU A 201 -7.71 8.58 -13.41
CA LEU A 201 -8.92 7.75 -13.38
C LEU A 201 -9.51 7.58 -14.78
N GLU A 202 -9.56 8.64 -15.59
CA GLU A 202 -10.03 8.56 -16.98
C GLU A 202 -9.08 7.71 -17.84
N GLU A 203 -7.77 7.97 -17.78
CA GLU A 203 -6.77 7.20 -18.52
C GLU A 203 -6.84 5.70 -18.19
N ALA A 204 -6.94 5.36 -16.89
CA ALA A 204 -7.07 3.99 -16.45
C ALA A 204 -8.40 3.37 -16.89
N ALA A 205 -9.50 4.12 -16.88
CA ALA A 205 -10.81 3.64 -17.31
C ALA A 205 -10.84 3.37 -18.83
N ASP A 206 -10.27 4.26 -19.64
CA ASP A 206 -10.13 4.07 -21.09
C ASP A 206 -9.24 2.85 -21.41
N PHE A 207 -8.09 2.73 -20.73
CA PHE A 207 -7.24 1.55 -20.83
C PHE A 207 -8.01 0.27 -20.51
N ALA A 208 -8.81 0.28 -19.44
CA ALA A 208 -9.57 -0.89 -19.01
C ALA A 208 -10.62 -1.31 -20.05
N VAL A 209 -11.33 -0.35 -20.66
CA VAL A 209 -12.32 -0.63 -21.70
C VAL A 209 -11.65 -1.24 -22.94
N GLU A 210 -10.50 -0.73 -23.37
CA GLU A 210 -9.75 -1.29 -24.50
C GLU A 210 -9.19 -2.67 -24.18
N ALA A 211 -8.61 -2.85 -22.99
CA ALA A 211 -8.10 -4.13 -22.54
C ALA A 211 -9.20 -5.19 -22.41
N ARG A 212 -10.43 -4.79 -22.05
CA ARG A 212 -11.58 -5.69 -21.94
C ARG A 212 -11.91 -6.39 -23.26
N LYS A 213 -11.60 -5.79 -24.41
CA LYS A 213 -11.76 -6.42 -25.73
C LYS A 213 -10.87 -7.66 -25.93
N LYS A 214 -9.80 -7.78 -25.13
CA LYS A 214 -8.81 -8.89 -25.20
C LYS A 214 -9.06 -9.98 -24.16
N GLY A 215 -9.92 -9.74 -23.17
CA GLY A 215 -10.19 -10.67 -22.07
C GLY A 215 -10.59 -9.95 -20.79
N ASP A 216 -10.57 -10.65 -19.66
CA ASP A 216 -10.92 -10.11 -18.36
C ASP A 216 -9.94 -9.02 -17.91
N VAL A 217 -10.44 -8.03 -17.17
CA VAL A 217 -9.62 -6.94 -16.64
C VAL A 217 -9.57 -6.99 -15.12
N ILE A 218 -8.37 -6.84 -14.57
CA ILE A 218 -8.15 -6.66 -13.14
C ILE A 218 -7.59 -5.30 -12.81
N VAL A 219 -8.17 -4.71 -11.77
CA VAL A 219 -7.61 -3.56 -11.07
C VAL A 219 -7.16 -4.02 -9.69
N HIS A 220 -5.88 -3.87 -9.37
CA HIS A 220 -5.35 -4.28 -8.07
C HIS A 220 -4.52 -3.22 -7.36
N CYS A 221 -4.41 -3.39 -6.05
CA CYS A 221 -3.51 -2.62 -5.20
C CYS A 221 -2.90 -3.57 -4.15
N ALA A 222 -2.43 -3.09 -2.99
CA ALA A 222 -1.92 -4.00 -1.95
C ALA A 222 -2.92 -5.10 -1.53
N HIS A 223 -4.17 -4.71 -1.20
CA HIS A 223 -5.19 -5.61 -0.64
C HIS A 223 -6.50 -5.65 -1.44
N GLY A 224 -6.62 -4.85 -2.50
CA GLY A 224 -7.84 -4.78 -3.30
C GLY A 224 -9.04 -4.19 -2.57
N ARG A 225 -8.89 -3.01 -1.94
CA ARG A 225 -9.94 -2.44 -1.06
C ARG A 225 -10.31 -1.00 -1.32
N GLY A 226 -9.32 -0.14 -1.55
CA GLY A 226 -9.53 1.31 -1.61
C GLY A 226 -9.10 1.85 -2.96
N ARG A 227 -7.78 1.89 -3.20
CA ARG A 227 -7.18 2.38 -4.47
C ARG A 227 -7.78 1.67 -5.69
N SER A 228 -7.68 0.34 -5.73
CA SER A 228 -8.23 -0.46 -6.82
C SER A 228 -9.74 -0.32 -7.00
N THR A 229 -10.50 -0.27 -5.89
CA THR A 229 -11.93 0.01 -5.92
C THR A 229 -12.24 1.37 -6.54
N THR A 230 -11.42 2.38 -6.25
CA THR A 230 -11.58 3.74 -6.80
C THR A 230 -11.48 3.68 -8.33
N VAL A 231 -10.41 3.09 -8.87
CA VAL A 231 -10.25 2.95 -10.32
C VAL A 231 -11.34 2.07 -10.93
N MET A 232 -11.71 0.95 -10.29
CA MET A 232 -12.77 0.08 -10.81
C MET A 232 -14.12 0.80 -10.90
N CYS A 233 -14.45 1.71 -9.97
CA CYS A 233 -15.64 2.55 -10.09
C CYS A 233 -15.63 3.34 -11.40
N ALA A 234 -14.51 4.00 -11.73
CA ALA A 234 -14.37 4.74 -12.98
C ALA A 234 -14.46 3.81 -14.21
N CYS A 235 -13.79 2.66 -14.16
CA CYS A 235 -13.82 1.65 -15.23
C CYS A 235 -15.24 1.18 -15.55
N LEU A 236 -16.02 0.81 -14.53
CA LEU A 236 -17.39 0.29 -14.71
C LEU A 236 -18.34 1.35 -15.26
N VAL A 237 -18.18 2.61 -14.85
CA VAL A 237 -18.97 3.73 -15.40
C VAL A 237 -18.56 4.00 -16.84
N ARG A 238 -17.26 4.04 -17.13
CA ARG A 238 -16.74 4.25 -18.49
C ARG A 238 -17.14 3.15 -19.46
N ALA A 239 -17.23 1.91 -18.97
CA ALA A 239 -17.74 0.77 -19.72
C ALA A 239 -19.26 0.80 -19.95
N GLY A 240 -19.98 1.79 -19.41
CA GLY A 240 -21.43 1.94 -19.56
C GLY A 240 -22.25 0.97 -18.69
N LEU A 241 -21.64 0.26 -17.74
CA LEU A 241 -22.34 -0.69 -16.88
C LEU A 241 -23.13 -0.01 -15.75
N PHE A 242 -22.69 1.16 -15.32
CA PHE A 242 -23.35 1.95 -14.30
C PHE A 242 -23.32 3.45 -14.66
N PRO A 243 -24.37 4.21 -14.32
CA PRO A 243 -24.44 5.62 -14.68
C PRO A 243 -23.57 6.54 -13.81
N THR A 244 -23.22 6.09 -12.60
CA THR A 244 -22.45 6.87 -11.61
C THR A 244 -21.47 5.99 -10.83
N TRP A 245 -20.42 6.59 -10.29
CA TRP A 245 -19.43 5.89 -9.48
C TRP A 245 -20.04 5.36 -8.18
N GLU A 246 -21.05 6.03 -7.61
CA GLU A 246 -21.79 5.57 -6.44
C GLU A 246 -22.53 4.27 -6.72
N GLU A 247 -23.20 4.18 -7.87
CA GLU A 247 -23.90 2.95 -8.29
C GLU A 247 -22.91 1.84 -8.63
N ALA A 248 -21.83 2.15 -9.35
CA ALA A 248 -20.75 1.20 -9.59
C ALA A 248 -20.17 0.66 -8.29
N PHE A 249 -19.99 1.49 -7.26
CA PHE A 249 -19.49 1.05 -5.97
C PHE A 249 -20.49 0.18 -5.21
N GLU A 250 -21.72 0.68 -5.00
CA GLU A 250 -22.69 0.04 -4.13
C GLU A 250 -23.36 -1.19 -4.75
N LYS A 251 -23.66 -1.14 -6.05
CA LYS A 251 -24.32 -2.23 -6.78
C LYS A 251 -23.34 -3.07 -7.59
N GLY A 252 -22.32 -2.44 -8.18
CA GLY A 252 -21.35 -3.14 -9.03
C GLY A 252 -20.28 -3.90 -8.24
N ILE A 253 -19.66 -3.27 -7.24
CA ILE A 253 -18.46 -3.81 -6.59
C ILE A 253 -18.75 -4.52 -5.27
N LYS A 254 -19.46 -3.86 -4.34
CA LYS A 254 -19.63 -4.38 -2.98
C LYS A 254 -20.29 -5.76 -2.91
N PRO A 255 -21.25 -6.14 -3.77
CA PRO A 255 -21.81 -7.49 -3.75
C PRO A 255 -20.78 -8.58 -4.07
N GLY A 256 -19.88 -8.34 -5.04
CA GLY A 256 -18.81 -9.29 -5.38
C GLY A 256 -17.61 -9.23 -4.43
N ARG A 257 -17.37 -8.08 -3.78
CA ARG A 257 -16.25 -7.89 -2.85
C ARG A 257 -16.59 -6.94 -1.70
N SER A 258 -17.19 -7.48 -0.64
CA SER A 258 -17.71 -6.72 0.52
C SER A 258 -16.66 -5.95 1.34
N VAL A 259 -15.37 -6.26 1.19
CA VAL A 259 -14.26 -5.59 1.90
C VAL A 259 -13.86 -4.24 1.32
N CYS A 260 -14.36 -3.93 0.11
CA CYS A 260 -14.12 -2.69 -0.59
C CYS A 260 -14.68 -1.49 0.19
N LYS A 261 -13.86 -0.43 0.31
CA LYS A 261 -14.20 0.76 1.09
C LYS A 261 -13.51 1.99 0.51
N LEU A 262 -14.32 2.99 0.16
CA LEU A 262 -13.86 4.30 -0.29
C LEU A 262 -13.76 5.27 0.88
N ASN A 263 -12.62 5.94 1.01
CA ASN A 263 -12.41 7.01 1.99
C ASN A 263 -12.87 8.37 1.40
N ARG A 264 -12.85 9.45 2.21
CA ARG A 264 -13.32 10.78 1.76
C ARG A 264 -12.54 11.30 0.54
N ALA A 265 -11.22 11.11 0.50
CA ALA A 265 -10.39 11.55 -0.62
C ALA A 265 -10.69 10.75 -1.89
N MET A 266 -10.88 9.43 -1.79
CA MET A 266 -11.26 8.57 -2.93
C MET A 266 -12.62 8.96 -3.49
N LYS A 267 -13.60 9.22 -2.63
CA LYS A 267 -14.92 9.72 -3.06
C LYS A 267 -14.80 11.08 -3.75
N SER A 268 -14.02 12.00 -3.19
CA SER A 268 -13.78 13.31 -3.79
C SER A 268 -13.18 13.21 -5.19
N ALA A 269 -12.16 12.37 -5.37
CA ALA A 269 -11.53 12.15 -6.67
C ALA A 269 -12.51 11.58 -7.71
N LEU A 270 -13.37 10.64 -7.31
CA LEU A 270 -14.41 10.09 -8.18
C LEU A 270 -15.50 11.10 -8.52
N THR A 271 -15.93 11.92 -7.56
CA THR A 271 -16.91 12.99 -7.80
C THR A 271 -16.36 14.00 -8.80
N GLU A 272 -15.10 14.41 -8.64
CA GLU A 272 -14.43 15.33 -9.57
C GLU A 272 -14.27 14.71 -10.96
N TRP A 273 -13.78 13.47 -11.06
CA TRP A 273 -13.68 12.73 -12.31
C TRP A 273 -15.03 12.61 -13.03
N GLN A 274 -16.09 12.19 -12.34
CA GLN A 274 -17.41 12.04 -12.95
C GLN A 274 -17.95 13.40 -13.47
N SER A 275 -17.72 14.47 -12.70
CA SER A 275 -18.10 15.82 -13.13
C SER A 275 -17.38 16.25 -14.40
N GLN A 276 -16.09 15.92 -14.55
CA GLN A 276 -15.27 16.36 -15.67
C GLN A 276 -15.48 15.51 -16.93
N TYR A 277 -15.60 14.18 -16.79
CA TYR A 277 -15.50 13.26 -17.93
C TYR A 277 -16.79 12.52 -18.29
N VAL A 278 -17.75 12.42 -17.36
CA VAL A 278 -18.98 11.66 -17.55
C VAL A 278 -20.18 12.57 -17.74
N ASN A 279 -20.33 13.59 -16.89
CA ASN A 279 -21.48 14.50 -16.95
C ASN A 279 -21.41 15.40 -18.18
N VAL A 280 -20.23 15.90 -18.54
CA VAL A 280 -20.05 16.76 -19.74
C VAL A 280 -20.46 16.04 -21.02
N LYS A 281 -20.16 14.74 -21.15
CA LYS A 281 -20.53 13.92 -22.32
C LYS A 281 -22.04 13.62 -22.43
N LYS A 282 -22.85 13.96 -21.42
CA LYS A 282 -24.32 13.79 -21.48
C LYS A 282 -25.05 15.03 -21.99
N ASP A 283 -24.38 16.18 -21.99
CA ASP A 283 -24.95 17.46 -22.41
C ASP A 283 -24.58 17.81 -23.88
N GLU A 284 -23.83 16.94 -24.56
CA GLU A 284 -23.52 16.96 -25.99
C GLU A 284 -24.32 15.89 -26.75
#